data_AF-A0A7C6N273-F1
#
_entry.id   AF-A0A7C6N273-F1
#
_cell.length_a   1.000
_cell.length_b   1.000
_cell.length_c   1.000
_cell.angle_alpha   90.00
_cell.angle_beta   90.00
_cell.angle_gamma   90.00
#
_symmetry.space_group_name_H-M   'P 1'
#
loop_
_entity.id
_entity.type
_entity.pdbx_description
1 polymer ?
#
loop_
_entity_poly.entity_id
_entity_poly.type
_entity_poly.pdbx_seq_one_letter_code
_entity_poly.pdbx_strand_id
1 'polypeptide(L)'
;MLFFEAFDKLTVDGESRNLFEEVEVLKVIASKSTKDLYICIKSNHLIFHKNIKKMEDLLNKQVFSSIGSKAFIKPQFELSAQYNFSNLYPIYRESLMEELKEKSIISYNILSNAKIEIEDMTLKISTTENCITEGKSTKLKDFIETVFQERFSYNVLVSFNYTKPKESKKLKAHIPNRVKAAPHNIKENKPANGISTTLSENNTIHKEKSLEGKASPKKSVYEKAKKSYRKTPKDPNTVYGRSFEGNSMPICDILAEIGEVIIRGKLVNPETRPIRNEKTILSFVLTDFTDSIKVKIFLRNDEVEDVTDELKAGNFYLLKGIAQMDTFDRDITIGSVVGIKKIPDFTISRRDDAPVKRVEL
;
A
#
# COMPACT_ATOMS: atom_id res chain seq x y z
N MET A 1 12.11 42.41 7.48
CA MET A 1 10.83 42.56 6.77
C MET A 1 9.92 41.47 7.28
N LEU A 2 8.80 41.83 7.86
CA LEU A 2 7.84 40.90 8.45
C LEU A 2 7.02 40.21 7.35
N PHE A 3 6.44 39.06 7.68
CA PHE A 3 5.74 38.20 6.73
C PHE A 3 4.57 38.90 6.03
N PHE A 4 3.76 39.66 6.78
CA PHE A 4 2.64 40.43 6.22
C PHE A 4 3.06 41.78 5.58
N GLU A 5 4.31 42.23 5.76
CA GLU A 5 4.87 43.31 4.92
C GLU A 5 5.26 42.75 3.54
N ALA A 6 5.88 41.57 3.51
CA ALA A 6 6.30 40.90 2.29
C ALA A 6 5.13 40.38 1.44
N PHE A 7 3.99 40.07 2.08
CA PHE A 7 2.78 39.54 1.45
C PHE A 7 1.55 40.39 1.80
N ASP A 8 1.62 41.68 1.48
CA ASP A 8 0.60 42.73 1.72
C ASP A 8 -0.86 42.31 1.43
N LYS A 9 -1.07 41.56 0.34
CA LYS A 9 -2.40 41.13 -0.15
C LYS A 9 -2.92 39.84 0.49
N LEU A 10 -2.15 39.20 1.38
CA LEU A 10 -2.50 37.90 1.94
C LEU A 10 -3.56 38.03 3.05
N THR A 11 -4.78 37.57 2.76
CA THR A 11 -5.88 37.52 3.72
C THR A 11 -5.86 36.19 4.48
N VAL A 12 -5.84 36.25 5.81
CA VAL A 12 -5.75 35.08 6.70
C VAL A 12 -6.71 35.22 7.89
N ASP A 13 -7.04 34.10 8.54
CA ASP A 13 -7.75 34.11 9.83
C ASP A 13 -6.86 34.58 11.00
N GLY A 14 -7.48 35.00 12.10
CA GLY A 14 -6.78 35.60 13.26
C GLY A 14 -5.73 34.69 13.91
N GLU A 15 -6.00 33.38 14.03
CA GLU A 15 -5.01 32.41 14.54
C GLU A 15 -3.76 32.39 13.66
N SER A 16 -3.95 32.34 12.34
CA SER A 16 -2.86 32.34 11.35
C SER A 16 -2.18 33.70 11.22
N ARG A 17 -2.85 34.80 11.57
CA ARG A 17 -2.22 36.11 11.63
C ARG A 17 -1.27 36.18 12.82
N ASN A 18 -1.76 35.92 14.03
CA ASN A 18 -0.96 35.99 15.26
C ASN A 18 0.30 35.11 15.18
N LEU A 19 0.19 33.92 14.57
CA LEU A 19 1.30 32.97 14.39
C LEU A 19 2.35 33.38 13.33
N PHE A 20 2.06 34.38 12.49
CA PHE A 20 2.97 34.85 11.44
C PHE A 20 3.27 36.36 11.52
N GLU A 21 2.77 37.07 12.53
CA GLU A 21 2.93 38.53 12.66
C GLU A 21 4.36 38.94 12.99
N GLU A 22 5.03 38.22 13.91
CA GLU A 22 6.44 38.42 14.28
C GLU A 22 7.44 37.68 13.37
N VAL A 23 6.97 37.01 12.32
CA VAL A 23 7.82 36.18 11.43
C VAL A 23 8.55 37.06 10.42
N GLU A 24 9.87 36.91 10.31
CA GLU A 24 10.68 37.60 9.32
C GLU A 24 10.79 36.80 8.02
N VAL A 25 10.74 37.46 6.86
CA VAL A 25 11.14 36.86 5.57
C VAL A 25 12.61 37.21 5.31
N LEU A 26 13.46 36.18 5.28
CA LEU A 26 14.90 36.33 5.05
C LEU A 26 15.24 36.46 3.56
N LYS A 27 14.62 35.63 2.72
CA LYS A 27 14.86 35.55 1.26
C LYS A 27 13.81 34.67 0.57
N VAL A 28 13.61 34.89 -0.73
CA VAL A 28 12.86 33.98 -1.60
C VAL A 28 13.81 33.42 -2.65
N ILE A 29 13.80 32.09 -2.83
CA ILE A 29 14.72 31.37 -3.73
C ILE A 29 13.92 30.62 -4.79
N ALA A 30 14.19 30.84 -6.07
CA ALA A 30 13.59 30.06 -7.16
C ALA A 30 14.40 28.79 -7.49
N SER A 31 13.71 27.65 -7.54
CA SER A 31 14.25 26.35 -7.96
C SER A 31 14.54 26.35 -9.46
N LYS A 32 15.80 26.14 -9.85
CA LYS A 32 16.18 26.07 -11.28
C LYS A 32 15.60 24.84 -12.01
N SER A 33 15.30 23.76 -11.29
CA SER A 33 14.82 22.49 -11.86
C SER A 33 13.29 22.37 -11.83
N THR A 34 12.66 22.69 -10.70
CA THR A 34 11.20 22.53 -10.52
C THR A 34 10.41 23.83 -10.70
N LYS A 35 11.10 24.98 -10.80
CA LYS A 35 10.56 26.36 -10.80
C LYS A 35 9.89 26.83 -9.51
N ASP A 36 9.64 25.93 -8.55
CA ASP A 36 9.09 26.24 -7.23
C ASP A 36 9.86 27.36 -6.50
N LEU A 37 9.14 28.13 -5.69
CA LEU A 37 9.66 29.23 -4.89
C LEU A 37 9.78 28.78 -3.43
N TYR A 38 10.96 28.94 -2.82
CA TYR A 38 11.19 28.70 -1.40
C TYR A 38 11.31 30.02 -0.65
N ILE A 39 10.31 30.32 0.18
CA ILE A 39 10.29 31.47 1.08
C ILE A 39 11.00 31.05 2.37
N CYS A 40 12.24 31.48 2.55
CA CYS A 40 12.97 31.27 3.80
C CYS A 40 12.46 32.28 4.85
N ILE A 41 11.87 31.77 5.92
CA ILE A 41 11.38 32.58 7.04
C ILE A 41 12.20 32.34 8.30
N LYS A 42 12.24 33.32 9.20
CA LYS A 42 12.80 33.22 10.54
C LYS A 42 11.71 33.52 11.56
N SER A 43 11.65 32.72 12.64
CA SER A 43 10.72 32.92 13.76
C SER A 43 11.43 32.76 15.10
N ASN A 44 10.97 33.51 16.09
CA ASN A 44 11.35 33.40 17.51
C ASN A 44 10.57 32.28 18.25
N HIS A 45 9.53 31.72 17.62
CA HIS A 45 8.63 30.71 18.21
C HIS A 45 8.34 29.56 17.25
N LEU A 46 7.88 28.42 17.81
CA LEU A 46 7.58 27.22 17.03
C LEU A 46 6.31 27.36 16.19
N ILE A 47 6.44 27.04 14.90
CA ILE A 47 5.32 26.96 13.96
C ILE A 47 5.21 25.52 13.46
N PHE A 48 4.11 24.85 13.79
CA PHE A 48 3.85 23.45 13.43
C PHE A 48 3.57 23.29 11.93
N HIS A 49 3.99 22.16 11.35
CA HIS A 49 3.93 21.85 9.91
C HIS A 49 2.54 22.04 9.32
N LYS A 50 1.47 21.54 9.96
CA LYS A 50 0.07 21.84 9.65
C LYS A 50 -0.24 23.32 9.39
N ASN A 51 0.30 24.22 10.21
CA ASN A 51 0.07 25.67 10.09
C ASN A 51 0.94 26.28 8.98
N ILE A 52 2.15 25.77 8.79
CA ILE A 52 2.99 26.09 7.62
C ILE A 52 2.27 25.70 6.33
N LYS A 53 1.72 24.47 6.25
CA LYS A 53 0.94 23.96 5.11
C LYS A 53 -0.30 24.82 4.84
N LYS A 54 -1.05 25.19 5.88
CA LYS A 54 -2.19 26.13 5.78
C LYS A 54 -1.76 27.46 5.15
N MET A 55 -0.60 28.00 5.55
CA MET A 55 -0.07 29.26 5.02
C MET A 55 0.47 29.13 3.59
N GLU A 56 1.19 28.05 3.26
CA GLU A 56 1.57 27.70 1.89
C GLU A 56 0.33 27.65 0.98
N ASP A 57 -0.74 26.98 1.40
CA ASP A 57 -1.98 26.86 0.64
C ASP A 57 -2.66 28.21 0.40
N LEU A 58 -2.62 29.13 1.37
CA LEU A 58 -3.17 30.49 1.22
C LEU A 58 -2.31 31.35 0.29
N LEU A 59 -0.98 31.33 0.44
CA LEU A 59 -0.04 31.98 -0.48
C LEU A 59 -0.23 31.51 -1.93
N ASN A 60 -0.30 30.20 -2.15
CA ASN A 60 -0.48 29.62 -3.49
C ASN A 60 -1.83 29.97 -4.13
N LYS A 61 -2.89 30.18 -3.33
CA LYS A 61 -4.23 30.57 -3.83
C LYS A 61 -4.37 32.06 -4.08
N GLN A 62 -3.78 32.91 -3.24
CA GLN A 62 -4.00 34.36 -3.24
C GLN A 62 -2.87 35.17 -3.91
N VAL A 63 -1.61 34.78 -3.70
CA VAL A 63 -0.43 35.57 -4.10
C VAL A 63 0.23 34.97 -5.35
N PHE A 64 0.40 33.65 -5.38
CA PHE A 64 1.13 32.95 -6.45
C PHE A 64 0.21 32.25 -7.47
N SER A 65 -1.11 32.43 -7.42
CA SER A 65 -2.05 31.70 -8.30
C SER A 65 -1.96 32.05 -9.79
N SER A 66 -1.40 33.22 -10.13
CA SER A 66 -1.06 33.62 -11.50
C SER A 66 0.34 33.16 -11.94
N ILE A 67 1.15 32.67 -11.02
CA ILE A 67 2.53 32.22 -11.24
C ILE A 67 2.50 30.69 -11.35
N GLY A 68 2.96 30.15 -12.49
CA GLY A 68 2.94 28.70 -12.77
C GLY A 68 3.97 27.89 -11.97
N SER A 69 4.14 28.15 -10.68
CA SER A 69 5.17 27.58 -9.80
C SER A 69 4.71 27.69 -8.35
N LYS A 70 4.91 26.63 -7.54
CA LYS A 70 4.40 26.61 -6.17
C LYS A 70 5.32 27.32 -5.21
N ALA A 71 4.75 28.08 -4.27
CA ALA A 71 5.47 28.61 -3.12
C ALA A 71 5.46 27.61 -1.96
N PHE A 72 6.61 27.40 -1.36
CA PHE A 72 6.83 26.60 -0.15
C PHE A 72 7.56 27.43 0.89
N ILE A 73 7.30 27.18 2.17
CA ILE A 73 7.91 27.89 3.29
C ILE A 73 9.04 27.02 3.88
N LYS A 74 10.25 27.58 3.97
CA LYS A 74 11.38 27.00 4.70
C LYS A 74 11.56 27.75 6.02
N PRO A 75 11.12 27.19 7.17
CA PRO A 75 11.27 27.84 8.46
C PRO A 75 12.68 27.66 9.04
N GLN A 76 13.17 28.70 9.69
CA GLN A 76 14.30 28.68 10.63
C GLN A 76 13.80 29.24 11.97
N PHE A 77 14.17 28.61 13.08
CA PHE A 77 13.69 28.93 14.42
C PHE A 77 14.84 29.34 15.33
N GLU A 78 14.83 30.57 15.81
CA GLU A 78 15.71 31.05 16.89
C GLU A 78 14.94 31.05 18.20
N LEU A 79 14.80 29.84 18.79
CA LEU A 79 14.12 29.64 20.06
C LEU A 79 14.99 30.05 21.25
N SER A 80 14.38 30.23 22.42
CA SER A 80 15.11 30.50 23.66
C SER A 80 16.05 29.34 24.04
N ALA A 81 17.15 29.65 24.75
CA ALA A 81 18.14 28.67 25.21
C ALA A 81 17.61 27.61 26.21
N GLN A 82 16.32 27.67 26.56
CA GLN A 82 15.63 26.60 27.29
C GLN A 82 15.31 25.40 26.40
N TYR A 83 15.20 25.60 25.09
CA TYR A 83 15.07 24.52 24.12
C TYR A 83 16.42 23.86 23.88
N ASN A 84 16.46 22.55 24.10
CA ASN A 84 17.53 21.64 23.72
C ASN A 84 16.92 20.49 22.90
N PHE A 85 17.73 19.63 22.27
CA PHE A 85 17.17 18.57 21.43
C PHE A 85 16.22 17.64 22.19
N SER A 86 16.54 17.29 23.45
CA SER A 86 15.75 16.39 24.30
C SER A 86 14.35 16.90 24.65
N ASN A 87 14.13 18.22 24.79
CA ASN A 87 12.80 18.79 25.04
C ASN A 87 12.12 19.37 23.79
N LEU A 88 12.89 19.76 22.77
CA LEU A 88 12.37 20.20 21.47
C LEU A 88 11.79 19.03 20.66
N TYR A 89 12.50 17.89 20.59
CA TYR A 89 12.08 16.77 19.75
C TYR A 89 10.69 16.23 20.12
N PRO A 90 10.31 15.99 21.39
CA PRO A 90 8.97 15.55 21.75
C PRO A 90 7.86 16.51 21.28
N ILE A 91 8.09 17.81 21.34
CA ILE A 91 7.13 18.85 20.91
C ILE A 91 7.04 18.87 19.38
N TYR A 92 8.18 18.88 18.68
CA TYR A 92 8.21 18.99 17.22
C TYR A 92 7.94 17.66 16.49
N ARG A 93 7.90 16.52 17.20
CA ARG A 93 7.69 15.19 16.61
C ARG A 93 6.38 15.11 15.82
N GLU A 94 5.30 15.76 16.24
CA GLU A 94 4.04 15.76 15.48
C GLU A 94 4.26 16.32 14.06
N SER A 95 4.87 17.50 13.95
CA SER A 95 5.19 18.12 12.65
C SER A 95 6.19 17.31 11.82
N LEU A 96 7.19 16.72 12.46
CA LEU A 96 8.12 15.80 11.79
C LEU A 96 7.39 14.59 11.20
N MET A 97 6.40 14.06 11.92
CA MET A 97 5.59 12.92 11.48
C MET A 97 4.57 13.29 10.39
N GLU A 98 3.96 14.48 10.43
CA GLU A 98 3.14 14.99 9.32
C GLU A 98 3.96 15.10 8.02
N GLU A 99 5.14 15.71 8.10
CA GLU A 99 6.02 15.89 6.94
C GLU A 99 6.58 14.56 6.40
N LEU A 100 6.90 13.61 7.29
CA LEU A 100 7.25 12.24 6.91
C LEU A 100 6.10 11.53 6.20
N LYS A 101 4.85 11.72 6.65
CA LYS A 101 3.68 11.09 6.03
C LYS A 101 3.43 11.60 4.60
N GLU A 102 3.68 12.89 4.35
CA GLU A 102 3.68 13.46 2.99
C GLU A 102 4.82 12.92 2.11
N LYS A 103 6.06 12.86 2.65
CA LYS A 103 7.26 12.55 1.86
C LYS A 103 7.52 11.06 1.66
N SER A 104 7.31 10.23 2.68
CA SER A 104 7.44 8.79 2.59
C SER A 104 6.72 8.06 3.73
N ILE A 105 5.57 7.47 3.41
CA ILE A 105 4.78 6.58 4.30
C ILE A 105 5.65 5.50 4.95
N ILE A 106 6.68 5.01 4.25
CA ILE A 106 7.64 4.01 4.76
C ILE A 106 8.46 4.60 5.92
N SER A 107 9.05 5.77 5.73
CA SER A 107 9.82 6.46 6.77
C SER A 107 8.95 6.90 7.96
N TYR A 108 7.68 7.27 7.69
CA TYR A 108 6.67 7.50 8.72
C TYR A 108 6.39 6.21 9.54
N ASN A 109 6.12 5.08 8.89
CA ASN A 109 5.86 3.80 9.56
C ASN A 109 7.04 3.35 10.41
N ILE A 110 8.28 3.51 9.91
CA ILE A 110 9.52 3.22 10.66
C ILE A 110 9.59 4.07 11.93
N LEU A 111 9.42 5.40 11.85
CA LEU A 111 9.52 6.28 13.01
C LEU A 111 8.28 6.22 13.95
N SER A 112 7.13 5.76 13.44
CA SER A 112 5.92 5.52 14.22
C SER A 112 6.07 4.31 15.14
N ASN A 113 6.67 3.23 14.62
CA ASN A 113 6.73 1.93 15.31
C ASN A 113 8.05 1.70 16.07
N ALA A 114 9.08 2.52 15.82
CA ALA A 114 10.36 2.44 16.53
C ALA A 114 10.25 2.94 17.98
N LYS A 115 10.97 2.27 18.90
CA LYS A 115 11.27 2.81 20.22
C LYS A 115 12.35 3.89 20.07
N ILE A 116 12.05 5.10 20.54
CA ILE A 116 12.96 6.25 20.48
C ILE A 116 13.58 6.47 21.85
N GLU A 117 14.89 6.66 21.88
CA GLU A 117 15.67 7.12 23.04
C GLU A 117 16.49 8.35 22.62
N ILE A 118 16.65 9.33 23.51
CA ILE A 118 17.41 10.57 23.25
C ILE A 118 18.49 10.71 24.31
N GLU A 119 19.71 11.01 23.87
CA GLU A 119 20.89 11.22 24.73
C GLU A 119 21.66 12.43 24.18
N ASP A 120 21.54 13.56 24.86
CA ASP A 120 22.00 14.89 24.44
C ASP A 120 21.56 15.28 23.02
N MET A 121 22.47 15.16 22.03
CA MET A 121 22.21 15.45 20.61
C MET A 121 22.02 14.16 19.77
N THR A 122 21.98 12.99 20.42
CA THR A 122 21.87 11.69 19.76
C THR A 122 20.44 11.17 19.82
N LEU A 123 19.86 10.83 18.67
CA LEU A 123 18.58 10.15 18.54
C LEU A 123 18.83 8.66 18.26
N LYS A 124 18.49 7.79 19.21
CA LYS A 124 18.59 6.32 19.07
C LYS A 124 17.23 5.77 18.66
N ILE A 125 17.12 5.35 17.40
CA ILE A 125 15.91 4.76 16.81
C ILE A 125 16.05 3.23 16.84
N SER A 126 15.35 2.58 17.76
CA SER A 126 15.35 1.12 17.89
C SER A 126 14.13 0.52 17.18
N THR A 127 14.35 -0.24 16.12
CA THR A 127 13.29 -0.88 15.30
C THR A 127 13.55 -2.37 15.12
N THR A 128 12.58 -3.12 14.57
CA THR A 128 12.78 -4.54 14.23
C THR A 128 13.60 -4.70 12.95
N GLU A 129 14.50 -5.69 12.90
CA GLU A 129 15.09 -6.16 11.65
C GLU A 129 13.97 -6.56 10.68
N ASN A 130 13.93 -5.94 9.51
CA ASN A 130 13.02 -6.21 8.41
C ASN A 130 13.78 -5.98 7.09
N CYS A 131 13.33 -6.54 5.97
CA CYS A 131 14.09 -6.65 4.71
C CYS A 131 14.59 -5.31 4.11
N ILE A 132 14.06 -4.19 4.60
CA ILE A 132 14.20 -2.84 4.05
C ILE A 132 15.10 -1.93 4.91
N THR A 133 15.50 -2.35 6.11
CA THR A 133 16.01 -1.46 7.16
C THR A 133 17.18 -0.58 6.72
N GLU A 134 18.28 -1.12 6.20
CA GLU A 134 19.52 -0.36 6.00
C GLU A 134 19.33 0.88 5.10
N GLY A 135 18.98 0.69 3.82
CA GLY A 135 18.89 1.78 2.83
C GLY A 135 17.69 2.73 2.99
N LYS A 136 16.70 2.41 3.83
CA LYS A 136 15.62 3.35 4.20
C LYS A 136 15.91 4.08 5.50
N SER A 137 16.57 3.43 6.47
CA SER A 137 17.06 4.09 7.67
C SER A 137 18.04 5.20 7.33
N THR A 138 18.94 5.05 6.34
CA THR A 138 19.77 6.17 5.84
C THR A 138 18.91 7.36 5.43
N LYS A 139 17.88 7.18 4.60
CA LYS A 139 17.04 8.29 4.14
C LYS A 139 16.21 8.94 5.26
N LEU A 140 15.85 8.19 6.30
CA LEU A 140 15.22 8.73 7.51
C LEU A 140 16.23 9.45 8.41
N LYS A 141 17.46 8.93 8.53
CA LYS A 141 18.61 9.57 9.20
C LYS A 141 18.87 10.95 8.58
N ASP A 142 19.19 10.96 7.28
CA ASP A 142 19.53 12.16 6.51
C ASP A 142 18.42 13.21 6.61
N PHE A 143 17.14 12.78 6.54
CA PHE A 143 16.00 13.67 6.68
C PHE A 143 15.90 14.32 8.07
N ILE A 144 15.99 13.54 9.15
CA ILE A 144 15.90 14.07 10.52
C ILE A 144 17.10 14.99 10.80
N GLU A 145 18.32 14.58 10.46
CA GLU A 145 19.52 15.39 10.65
C GLU A 145 19.44 16.70 9.85
N THR A 146 18.96 16.66 8.59
CA THR A 146 18.72 17.86 7.77
C THR A 146 17.64 18.75 8.37
N VAL A 147 16.54 18.21 8.90
CA VAL A 147 15.47 19.01 9.51
C VAL A 147 15.97 19.74 10.76
N PHE A 148 16.72 19.07 11.64
CA PHE A 148 17.24 19.72 12.84
C PHE A 148 18.38 20.70 12.55
N GLN A 149 19.21 20.42 11.54
CA GLN A 149 20.27 21.34 11.10
C GLN A 149 19.71 22.57 10.37
N GLU A 150 18.85 22.40 9.34
CA GLU A 150 18.30 23.55 8.59
C GLU A 150 17.38 24.43 9.44
N ARG A 151 16.55 23.84 10.33
CA ARG A 151 15.52 24.59 11.06
C ARG A 151 15.96 25.11 12.42
N PHE A 152 16.84 24.41 13.11
CA PHE A 152 17.23 24.74 14.50
C PHE A 152 18.74 24.93 14.69
N SER A 153 19.56 24.78 13.64
CA SER A 153 21.04 24.76 13.73
C SER A 153 21.58 23.67 14.66
N TYR A 154 20.82 22.57 14.85
CA TYR A 154 21.15 21.48 15.75
C TYR A 154 21.82 20.33 15.01
N ASN A 155 23.11 20.13 15.27
CA ASN A 155 23.90 19.00 14.78
C ASN A 155 23.47 17.70 15.50
N VAL A 156 22.29 17.18 15.16
CA VAL A 156 21.76 15.92 15.70
C VAL A 156 22.47 14.74 15.05
N LEU A 157 22.77 13.70 15.83
CA LEU A 157 23.27 12.41 15.33
C LEU A 157 22.17 11.36 15.45
N VAL A 158 21.68 10.84 14.32
CA VAL A 158 20.65 9.80 14.30
C VAL A 158 21.30 8.43 14.12
N SER A 159 20.97 7.50 15.01
CA SER A 159 21.52 6.14 15.06
C SER A 159 20.40 5.10 15.06
N PHE A 160 20.62 3.99 14.37
CA PHE A 160 19.64 2.91 14.25
C PHE A 160 20.12 1.65 14.94
N ASN A 161 19.33 1.17 15.89
CA ASN A 161 19.52 -0.13 16.53
C ASN A 161 18.48 -1.10 15.97
N TYR A 162 18.93 -2.19 15.36
CA TYR A 162 18.04 -3.22 14.86
C TYR A 162 17.91 -4.34 15.90
N THR A 163 16.66 -4.66 16.23
CA THR A 163 16.31 -5.74 17.15
C THR A 163 15.74 -6.89 16.34
N LYS A 164 16.22 -8.11 16.57
CA LYS A 164 15.62 -9.30 15.93
C LYS A 164 14.14 -9.36 16.30
N PRO A 165 13.23 -9.64 15.35
CA PRO A 165 11.82 -9.81 15.65
C PRO A 165 11.67 -10.78 16.82
N LYS A 166 10.98 -10.35 17.87
CA LYS A 166 10.54 -11.29 18.92
C LYS A 166 9.74 -12.36 18.19
N GLU A 167 10.10 -13.63 18.34
CA GLU A 167 9.22 -14.71 17.90
C GLU A 167 7.88 -14.52 18.62
N SER A 168 6.87 -14.06 17.89
CA SER A 168 5.48 -14.17 18.30
C SER A 168 5.28 -15.65 18.57
N LYS A 169 5.07 -16.01 19.85
CA LYS A 169 5.14 -17.39 20.35
C LYS A 169 4.39 -18.31 19.39
N LYS A 170 5.15 -19.05 18.57
CA LYS A 170 4.59 -19.84 17.46
C LYS A 170 3.47 -20.68 18.01
N LEU A 171 2.23 -20.33 17.66
CA LEU A 171 1.07 -21.11 18.04
C LEU A 171 1.28 -22.45 17.36
N LYS A 172 1.66 -23.47 18.15
CA LYS A 172 2.05 -24.78 17.63
C LYS A 172 0.82 -25.46 17.06
N ALA A 173 0.46 -25.10 15.83
CA ALA A 173 -0.56 -25.74 15.03
C ALA A 173 -0.28 -27.25 15.10
N HIS A 174 -1.15 -27.96 15.81
CA HIS A 174 -1.02 -29.40 15.95
C HIS A 174 -1.27 -30.00 14.57
N ILE A 175 -0.19 -30.34 13.87
CA ILE A 175 -0.21 -31.36 12.82
C ILE A 175 -0.27 -32.69 13.59
N PRO A 176 -1.42 -33.39 13.65
CA PRO A 176 -1.51 -34.64 14.39
C PRO A 176 -0.70 -35.72 13.67
N ASN A 177 0.38 -36.19 14.30
CA ASN A 177 1.23 -37.24 13.75
C ASN A 177 0.52 -38.62 13.69
N ARG A 178 -0.26 -38.82 12.62
CA ARG A 178 -0.61 -40.11 12.01
C ARG A 178 -0.35 -39.91 10.50
N VAL A 179 0.43 -40.75 9.82
CA VAL A 179 0.54 -42.21 9.95
C VAL A 179 2.01 -42.66 10.14
N LYS A 180 2.24 -43.75 10.88
CA LYS A 180 3.52 -44.49 10.85
C LYS A 180 3.40 -45.72 9.92
N ALA A 181 4.36 -45.83 9.01
CA ALA A 181 4.90 -47.06 8.41
C ALA A 181 3.94 -48.18 7.90
N ALA A 182 3.67 -48.12 6.59
CA ALA A 182 4.05 -49.17 5.61
C ALA A 182 3.45 -50.62 5.79
N PRO A 183 3.83 -51.60 4.94
CA PRO A 183 3.27 -51.71 3.59
C PRO A 183 2.78 -53.13 3.24
N HIS A 184 1.75 -53.30 2.37
CA HIS A 184 1.62 -54.56 1.60
C HIS A 184 0.73 -54.50 0.33
N ASN A 185 1.31 -55.01 -0.76
CA ASN A 185 0.79 -55.91 -1.80
C ASN A 185 -0.69 -55.91 -2.24
N ILE A 186 -0.84 -55.86 -3.57
CA ILE A 186 -2.04 -56.23 -4.34
C ILE A 186 -2.27 -57.75 -4.25
N LYS A 187 -3.51 -58.20 -3.96
CA LYS A 187 -4.14 -59.37 -4.61
C LYS A 187 -5.65 -59.56 -4.34
N GLU A 188 -6.38 -59.76 -5.44
CA GLU A 188 -7.55 -60.62 -5.70
C GLU A 188 -8.40 -61.15 -4.51
N ASN A 189 -9.72 -60.85 -4.50
CA ASN A 189 -10.76 -61.81 -4.95
C ASN A 189 -12.23 -61.28 -4.97
N LYS A 190 -13.09 -61.98 -5.72
CA LYS A 190 -14.59 -61.92 -5.76
C LYS A 190 -15.17 -63.15 -5.00
N PRO A 191 -16.43 -63.14 -4.48
CA PRO A 191 -17.70 -63.36 -5.24
C PRO A 191 -18.70 -62.17 -5.09
N ALA A 192 -19.74 -61.93 -5.91
CA ALA A 192 -20.97 -62.70 -6.27
C ALA A 192 -21.94 -62.89 -5.06
N ASN A 193 -23.27 -62.68 -5.12
CA ASN A 193 -24.28 -62.45 -6.18
C ASN A 193 -25.23 -61.27 -5.81
N GLY A 194 -26.12 -60.72 -6.66
CA GLY A 194 -26.42 -60.95 -8.08
C GLY A 194 -27.89 -60.54 -8.42
N ILE A 195 -28.29 -60.59 -9.71
CA ILE A 195 -29.70 -60.55 -10.24
C ILE A 195 -30.43 -59.18 -10.07
N SER A 196 -31.17 -58.57 -11.02
CA SER A 196 -31.37 -58.63 -12.49
C SER A 196 -32.34 -57.44 -12.89
N THR A 197 -32.79 -57.07 -14.10
CA THR A 197 -32.74 -57.58 -15.50
C THR A 197 -32.99 -56.44 -16.53
N THR A 198 -32.34 -56.51 -17.71
CA THR A 198 -32.79 -56.09 -19.08
C THR A 198 -33.67 -54.84 -19.40
N LEU A 199 -33.16 -54.03 -20.36
CA LEU A 199 -33.80 -53.56 -21.63
C LEU A 199 -35.06 -52.63 -21.57
N SER A 200 -35.45 -51.83 -22.58
CA SER A 200 -34.98 -51.59 -23.98
C SER A 200 -35.32 -50.16 -24.46
N GLU A 201 -34.98 -49.82 -25.71
CA GLU A 201 -34.94 -48.46 -26.29
C GLU A 201 -36.15 -48.04 -27.18
N ASN A 202 -36.13 -46.77 -27.63
CA ASN A 202 -36.68 -46.20 -28.89
C ASN A 202 -38.21 -46.07 -29.13
N ASN A 203 -38.68 -44.82 -29.38
CA ASN A 203 -39.00 -44.33 -30.75
C ASN A 203 -39.40 -42.83 -30.84
N THR A 204 -39.49 -42.29 -32.08
CA THR A 204 -39.62 -40.85 -32.45
C THR A 204 -40.89 -40.51 -33.29
N ILE A 205 -41.08 -39.21 -33.66
CA ILE A 205 -41.99 -38.64 -34.73
C ILE A 205 -43.49 -38.48 -34.31
N HIS A 206 -44.29 -37.43 -34.64
CA HIS A 206 -44.20 -36.16 -35.43
C HIS A 206 -45.16 -35.05 -34.82
N LYS A 207 -45.09 -33.72 -35.09
CA LYS A 207 -45.80 -32.86 -36.12
C LYS A 207 -47.34 -33.10 -36.31
N GLU A 208 -48.25 -32.16 -36.64
CA GLU A 208 -48.38 -30.72 -37.04
C GLU A 208 -49.83 -30.23 -36.58
N LYS A 209 -50.36 -28.97 -36.53
CA LYS A 209 -49.91 -27.53 -36.62
C LYS A 209 -51.11 -26.57 -36.89
N SER A 210 -51.24 -25.44 -36.19
CA SER A 210 -52.19 -24.32 -36.51
C SER A 210 -51.78 -23.03 -35.73
N LEU A 211 -51.67 -21.84 -36.34
CA LEU A 211 -52.70 -20.81 -36.62
C LEU A 211 -53.46 -20.30 -35.37
N GLU A 212 -53.61 -18.99 -35.11
CA GLU A 212 -52.95 -17.77 -35.62
C GLU A 212 -53.21 -16.61 -34.61
N GLY A 213 -52.30 -15.63 -34.46
CA GLY A 213 -52.54 -14.52 -33.50
C GLY A 213 -51.43 -13.47 -33.41
N LYS A 214 -51.66 -12.28 -33.99
CA LYS A 214 -50.71 -11.15 -33.98
C LYS A 214 -50.89 -10.27 -32.74
N ALA A 215 -49.96 -10.35 -31.79
CA ALA A 215 -49.78 -9.36 -30.73
C ALA A 215 -48.28 -9.14 -30.48
N SER A 216 -47.80 -7.89 -30.53
CA SER A 216 -46.38 -7.54 -30.40
C SER A 216 -46.06 -6.91 -29.03
N PRO A 217 -45.40 -7.65 -28.11
CA PRO A 217 -44.93 -7.08 -26.86
C PRO A 217 -43.68 -6.22 -27.13
N LYS A 218 -43.71 -4.96 -26.71
CA LYS A 218 -42.57 -4.03 -26.82
C LYS A 218 -41.41 -4.59 -25.97
N LYS A 219 -40.26 -4.89 -26.57
CA LYS A 219 -39.03 -5.21 -25.82
C LYS A 219 -38.75 -4.10 -24.81
N SER A 220 -38.57 -4.46 -23.54
CA SER A 220 -38.48 -3.48 -22.48
C SER A 220 -37.18 -2.66 -22.58
N VAL A 221 -37.24 -1.40 -22.20
CA VAL A 221 -36.08 -0.48 -22.18
C VAL A 221 -34.98 -0.97 -21.20
N TYR A 222 -35.32 -1.91 -20.32
CA TYR A 222 -34.48 -2.47 -19.27
C TYR A 222 -33.24 -3.23 -19.80
N GLU A 223 -33.32 -3.93 -20.93
CA GLU A 223 -32.17 -4.69 -21.47
C GLU A 223 -31.00 -3.78 -21.90
N LYS A 224 -31.28 -2.56 -22.37
CA LYS A 224 -30.23 -1.61 -22.80
C LYS A 224 -29.45 -1.00 -21.63
N ALA A 225 -29.96 -1.08 -20.40
CA ALA A 225 -29.27 -0.57 -19.21
C ALA A 225 -28.08 -1.43 -18.74
N LYS A 226 -28.01 -2.71 -19.13
CA LYS A 226 -26.94 -3.64 -18.70
C LYS A 226 -25.56 -3.43 -19.37
N LYS A 227 -25.41 -2.46 -20.29
CA LYS A 227 -24.15 -2.20 -21.05
C LYS A 227 -23.45 -0.86 -20.74
N SER A 228 -23.79 -0.21 -19.61
CA SER A 228 -23.24 1.12 -19.24
C SER A 228 -22.12 1.12 -18.18
N TYR A 229 -21.66 -0.05 -17.72
CA TYR A 229 -20.35 -0.12 -17.04
C TYR A 229 -19.27 0.24 -18.07
N ARG A 230 -18.67 1.42 -17.89
CA ARG A 230 -17.65 1.99 -18.79
C ARG A 230 -16.53 0.97 -19.05
N LYS A 231 -16.52 0.37 -20.25
CA LYS A 231 -15.28 -0.14 -20.84
C LYS A 231 -14.40 1.06 -21.20
N THR A 232 -13.65 1.55 -20.21
CA THR A 232 -12.35 2.17 -20.48
C THR A 232 -11.50 1.18 -21.32
N PRO A 233 -10.49 1.65 -22.08
CA PRO A 233 -9.61 0.76 -22.82
C PRO A 233 -9.12 -0.39 -21.92
N LYS A 234 -9.31 -1.65 -22.37
CA LYS A 234 -8.64 -2.79 -21.74
C LYS A 234 -7.17 -2.69 -22.15
N ASP A 235 -6.33 -2.13 -21.26
CA ASP A 235 -4.89 -2.32 -21.39
C ASP A 235 -4.61 -3.84 -21.43
N PRO A 236 -3.79 -4.34 -22.38
CA PRO A 236 -3.62 -5.78 -22.60
C PRO A 236 -3.02 -6.54 -21.40
N ASN A 237 -2.48 -5.82 -20.42
CA ASN A 237 -1.93 -6.38 -19.18
C ASN A 237 -2.87 -6.28 -17.96
N THR A 238 -4.08 -5.73 -18.08
CA THR A 238 -5.02 -5.60 -16.94
C THR A 238 -5.90 -6.84 -16.81
N VAL A 239 -5.65 -7.60 -15.74
CA VAL A 239 -6.27 -8.88 -15.40
C VAL A 239 -7.63 -8.70 -14.70
N TYR A 240 -7.70 -7.76 -13.76
CA TYR A 240 -8.90 -7.54 -12.95
C TYR A 240 -9.11 -6.06 -12.64
N GLY A 241 -10.37 -5.67 -12.42
CA GLY A 241 -10.76 -4.33 -11.97
C GLY A 241 -10.45 -3.24 -13.00
N ARG A 242 -9.85 -2.15 -12.55
CA ARG A 242 -9.49 -0.98 -13.38
C ARG A 242 -7.99 -0.90 -13.61
N SER A 243 -7.60 -0.30 -14.74
CA SER A 243 -6.20 0.14 -14.92
C SER A 243 -5.86 1.23 -13.91
N PHE A 244 -4.64 1.16 -13.36
CA PHE A 244 -4.08 2.11 -12.41
C PHE A 244 -2.58 2.27 -12.65
N GLU A 245 -2.01 3.35 -12.14
CA GLU A 245 -0.57 3.63 -12.16
C GLU A 245 -0.11 4.10 -10.77
N GLY A 246 1.19 3.98 -10.50
CA GLY A 246 1.80 4.36 -9.23
C GLY A 246 2.94 3.43 -8.82
N ASN A 247 3.69 3.84 -7.80
CA ASN A 247 4.84 3.08 -7.30
C ASN A 247 4.37 1.92 -6.41
N SER A 248 4.98 0.73 -6.57
CA SER A 248 4.72 -0.42 -5.71
C SER A 248 5.39 -0.25 -4.34
N MET A 249 4.59 -0.31 -3.28
CA MET A 249 5.05 -0.55 -1.91
C MET A 249 5.44 -2.04 -1.75
N PRO A 250 6.56 -2.34 -1.08
CA PRO A 250 6.88 -3.70 -0.62
C PRO A 250 5.85 -4.23 0.37
N ILE A 251 5.72 -5.54 0.46
CA ILE A 251 4.69 -6.18 1.31
C ILE A 251 5.05 -6.05 2.79
N CYS A 252 6.33 -6.15 3.16
CA CYS A 252 6.79 -6.06 4.55
C CYS A 252 6.62 -4.66 5.20
N ASP A 253 6.23 -3.63 4.43
CA ASP A 253 5.90 -2.28 4.94
C ASP A 253 4.43 -2.19 5.45
N ILE A 254 3.59 -3.20 5.15
CA ILE A 254 2.14 -3.22 5.43
C ILE A 254 1.85 -3.79 6.83
N LEU A 255 2.30 -3.07 7.85
CA LEU A 255 2.20 -3.46 9.27
C LEU A 255 0.92 -3.00 9.98
N ALA A 256 0.03 -2.27 9.28
CA ALA A 256 -1.22 -1.73 9.82
C ALA A 256 -2.26 -1.48 8.70
N GLU A 257 -3.44 -0.98 9.07
CA GLU A 257 -4.47 -0.51 8.13
C GLU A 257 -4.03 0.80 7.45
N ILE A 258 -3.21 0.68 6.39
CA ILE A 258 -2.68 1.81 5.62
C ILE A 258 -3.73 2.41 4.66
N GLY A 259 -4.81 1.68 4.38
CA GLY A 259 -5.80 2.06 3.38
C GLY A 259 -5.38 1.58 1.98
N GLU A 260 -5.48 2.43 0.96
CA GLU A 260 -5.17 2.05 -0.42
C GLU A 260 -3.65 1.92 -0.66
N VAL A 261 -3.22 0.72 -1.05
CA VAL A 261 -1.84 0.36 -1.36
C VAL A 261 -1.72 -0.18 -2.78
N ILE A 262 -0.54 -0.04 -3.38
CA ILE A 262 -0.13 -0.76 -4.59
C ILE A 262 1.00 -1.69 -4.19
N ILE A 263 0.87 -3.00 -4.44
CA ILE A 263 1.93 -3.99 -4.20
C ILE A 263 2.27 -4.73 -5.50
N ARG A 264 3.47 -5.30 -5.57
CA ARG A 264 3.88 -6.23 -6.62
C ARG A 264 4.29 -7.55 -5.98
N GLY A 265 4.10 -8.68 -6.67
CA GLY A 265 4.54 -9.97 -6.14
C GLY A 265 4.15 -11.16 -7.00
N LYS A 266 4.68 -12.32 -6.62
CA LYS A 266 4.36 -13.63 -7.15
C LYS A 266 3.09 -14.16 -6.48
N LEU A 267 2.16 -14.71 -7.26
CA LEU A 267 0.94 -15.33 -6.75
C LEU A 267 1.21 -16.77 -6.31
N VAL A 268 0.76 -17.11 -5.11
CA VAL A 268 0.90 -18.43 -4.46
C VAL A 268 -0.46 -18.84 -3.88
N ASN A 269 -0.77 -20.14 -3.96
CA ASN A 269 -1.98 -20.76 -3.39
C ASN A 269 -3.31 -20.03 -3.69
N PRO A 270 -3.76 -19.98 -4.96
CA PRO A 270 -5.13 -19.55 -5.28
C PRO A 270 -6.17 -20.57 -4.78
N GLU A 271 -7.11 -20.11 -3.97
CA GLU A 271 -8.26 -20.85 -3.44
C GLU A 271 -9.57 -20.15 -3.84
N THR A 272 -10.49 -20.86 -4.46
CA THR A 272 -11.86 -20.40 -4.69
C THR A 272 -12.80 -20.98 -3.63
N ARG A 273 -13.66 -20.13 -3.05
CA ARG A 273 -14.63 -20.51 -2.01
C ARG A 273 -15.99 -19.83 -2.26
N PRO A 274 -17.04 -20.57 -2.67
CA PRO A 274 -18.35 -19.98 -2.89
C PRO A 274 -18.99 -19.51 -1.58
N ILE A 275 -19.75 -18.43 -1.63
CA ILE A 275 -20.56 -17.90 -0.54
C ILE A 275 -22.05 -17.97 -0.92
N ARG A 276 -22.91 -17.91 0.10
CA ARG A 276 -24.31 -17.50 -0.08
C ARG A 276 -24.34 -16.08 -0.69
N ASN A 277 -25.35 -15.79 -1.52
CA ASN A 277 -25.54 -14.53 -2.28
C ASN A 277 -24.72 -14.41 -3.60
N GLU A 278 -24.66 -15.48 -4.40
CA GLU A 278 -24.17 -15.48 -5.81
C GLU A 278 -22.74 -14.94 -6.03
N LYS A 279 -21.93 -15.00 -4.97
CA LYS A 279 -20.54 -14.55 -4.95
C LYS A 279 -19.60 -15.66 -4.52
N THR A 280 -18.39 -15.60 -5.04
CA THR A 280 -17.29 -16.49 -4.70
C THR A 280 -16.10 -15.65 -4.23
N ILE A 281 -15.48 -16.04 -3.11
CA ILE A 281 -14.20 -15.46 -2.69
C ILE A 281 -13.11 -16.18 -3.47
N LEU A 282 -12.36 -15.45 -4.29
CA LEU A 282 -11.01 -15.86 -4.69
C LEU A 282 -10.03 -15.34 -3.63
N SER A 283 -9.38 -16.25 -2.92
CA SER A 283 -8.33 -15.95 -1.94
C SER A 283 -6.99 -16.39 -2.51
N PHE A 284 -5.94 -15.62 -2.35
CA PHE A 284 -4.57 -16.05 -2.68
C PHE A 284 -3.54 -15.36 -1.79
N VAL A 285 -2.32 -15.86 -1.78
CA VAL A 285 -1.18 -15.20 -1.16
C VAL A 285 -0.37 -14.50 -2.26
N LEU A 286 -0.03 -13.23 -2.05
CA LEU A 286 0.97 -12.55 -2.87
C LEU A 286 2.26 -12.41 -2.05
N THR A 287 3.41 -12.76 -2.62
CA THR A 287 4.72 -12.57 -1.99
C THR A 287 5.68 -11.81 -2.90
N ASP A 288 6.45 -10.89 -2.33
CA ASP A 288 7.51 -10.14 -3.02
C ASP A 288 8.91 -10.58 -2.57
N PHE A 289 8.99 -11.73 -1.88
CA PHE A 289 10.17 -12.28 -1.20
C PHE A 289 10.69 -11.43 -0.01
N THR A 290 10.08 -10.28 0.28
CA THR A 290 10.28 -9.57 1.56
C THR A 290 9.30 -10.06 2.61
N ASP A 291 8.04 -10.27 2.21
CA ASP A 291 6.97 -10.84 3.04
C ASP A 291 5.86 -11.48 2.16
N SER A 292 4.75 -11.91 2.75
CA SER A 292 3.60 -12.55 2.10
C SER A 292 2.27 -12.06 2.68
N ILE A 293 1.41 -11.43 1.87
CA ILE A 293 0.09 -10.95 2.30
C ILE A 293 -1.04 -11.71 1.63
N LYS A 294 -2.12 -11.97 2.38
CA LYS A 294 -3.33 -12.60 1.85
C LYS A 294 -4.19 -11.56 1.14
N VAL A 295 -4.62 -11.88 -0.06
CA VAL A 295 -5.53 -11.09 -0.90
C VAL A 295 -6.87 -11.83 -0.99
N LYS A 296 -7.98 -11.11 -0.89
CA LYS A 296 -9.35 -11.64 -1.04
C LYS A 296 -10.13 -10.79 -2.04
N ILE A 297 -10.75 -11.45 -3.01
CA ILE A 297 -11.56 -10.82 -4.05
C ILE A 297 -12.96 -11.43 -4.05
N PHE A 298 -13.98 -10.58 -3.93
CA PHE A 298 -15.39 -10.99 -3.95
C PHE A 298 -15.95 -10.91 -5.37
N LEU A 299 -15.76 -11.98 -6.13
CA LEU A 299 -16.23 -12.12 -7.52
C LEU A 299 -17.71 -12.50 -7.57
N ARG A 300 -18.40 -12.16 -8.66
CA ARG A 300 -19.68 -12.79 -9.03
C ARG A 300 -19.38 -14.16 -9.65
N ASN A 301 -20.29 -15.12 -9.49
CA ASN A 301 -20.07 -16.47 -10.04
C ASN A 301 -19.75 -16.46 -11.55
N ASP A 302 -20.45 -15.64 -12.34
CA ASP A 302 -20.22 -15.44 -13.78
C ASP A 302 -18.80 -14.95 -14.14
N GLU A 303 -18.07 -14.36 -13.19
CA GLU A 303 -16.75 -13.73 -13.37
C GLU A 303 -15.60 -14.57 -12.78
N VAL A 304 -15.90 -15.74 -12.18
CA VAL A 304 -14.89 -16.58 -11.50
C VAL A 304 -13.94 -17.26 -12.47
N GLU A 305 -14.46 -17.82 -13.56
CA GLU A 305 -13.66 -18.62 -14.50
C GLU A 305 -12.62 -17.74 -15.22
N ASP A 306 -13.06 -16.68 -15.90
CA ASP A 306 -12.21 -15.64 -16.52
C ASP A 306 -11.05 -15.20 -15.60
N VAL A 307 -11.37 -14.82 -14.36
CA VAL A 307 -10.38 -14.25 -13.43
C VAL A 307 -9.45 -15.33 -12.85
N THR A 308 -9.93 -16.56 -12.65
CA THR A 308 -9.11 -17.67 -12.16
C THR A 308 -8.13 -18.16 -13.24
N ASP A 309 -8.56 -18.14 -14.51
CA ASP A 309 -7.69 -18.51 -15.63
C ASP A 309 -6.62 -17.44 -15.92
N GLU A 310 -6.87 -16.16 -15.65
CA GLU A 310 -5.81 -15.16 -15.72
C GLU A 310 -4.88 -15.17 -14.47
N LEU A 311 -5.38 -15.47 -13.27
CA LEU A 311 -4.64 -15.46 -11.99
C LEU A 311 -3.93 -16.79 -11.64
N LYS A 312 -3.18 -17.36 -12.57
CA LYS A 312 -2.42 -18.62 -12.35
C LYS A 312 -1.30 -18.44 -11.32
N ALA A 313 -1.12 -19.44 -10.46
CA ALA A 313 -0.02 -19.51 -9.49
C ALA A 313 1.36 -19.49 -10.18
N GLY A 314 2.35 -18.89 -9.52
CA GLY A 314 3.71 -18.76 -10.04
C GLY A 314 3.96 -17.54 -10.92
N ASN A 315 2.93 -16.95 -11.53
CA ASN A 315 3.01 -15.67 -12.24
C ASN A 315 3.22 -14.49 -11.29
N PHE A 316 3.66 -13.36 -11.85
CA PHE A 316 3.84 -12.09 -11.15
C PHE A 316 2.76 -11.06 -11.52
N TYR A 317 2.28 -10.35 -10.52
CA TYR A 317 1.22 -9.34 -10.65
C TYR A 317 1.55 -8.07 -9.87
N LEU A 318 1.08 -6.94 -10.38
CA LEU A 318 0.98 -5.65 -9.70
C LEU A 318 -0.50 -5.47 -9.32
N LEU A 319 -0.78 -5.22 -8.05
CA LEU A 319 -2.14 -5.16 -7.49
C LEU A 319 -2.35 -3.84 -6.76
N LYS A 320 -3.50 -3.19 -6.98
CA LYS A 320 -3.96 -2.04 -6.19
C LYS A 320 -5.19 -2.44 -5.37
N GLY A 321 -5.18 -2.18 -4.07
CA GLY A 321 -6.30 -2.51 -3.19
C GLY A 321 -6.15 -1.93 -1.79
N ILE A 322 -7.17 -2.13 -0.95
CA ILE A 322 -7.20 -1.62 0.43
C ILE A 322 -6.70 -2.69 1.39
N ALA A 323 -5.63 -2.38 2.12
CA ALA A 323 -5.11 -3.17 3.24
C ALA A 323 -5.90 -2.84 4.52
N GLN A 324 -6.51 -3.86 5.12
CA GLN A 324 -7.41 -3.76 6.27
C GLN A 324 -7.28 -5.01 7.16
N MET A 325 -7.63 -4.89 8.44
CA MET A 325 -7.67 -6.02 9.38
C MET A 325 -8.87 -6.92 9.04
N ASP A 326 -8.60 -8.19 8.72
CA ASP A 326 -9.66 -9.16 8.46
C ASP A 326 -10.15 -9.77 9.78
N THR A 327 -11.43 -9.59 10.11
CA THR A 327 -12.01 -10.05 11.37
C THR A 327 -12.15 -11.57 11.49
N PHE A 328 -12.06 -12.31 10.38
CA PHE A 328 -12.10 -13.77 10.34
C PHE A 328 -10.70 -14.37 10.50
N ASP A 329 -9.71 -13.87 9.75
CA ASP A 329 -8.32 -14.34 9.85
C ASP A 329 -7.55 -13.74 11.05
N ARG A 330 -7.99 -12.58 11.56
CA ARG A 330 -7.29 -11.75 12.57
C ARG A 330 -5.90 -11.29 12.12
N ASP A 331 -5.78 -11.01 10.84
CA ASP A 331 -4.54 -10.66 10.15
C ASP A 331 -4.82 -9.57 9.10
N ILE A 332 -3.78 -8.88 8.65
CA ILE A 332 -3.92 -7.81 7.65
C ILE A 332 -4.06 -8.45 6.27
N THR A 333 -5.14 -8.12 5.56
CA THR A 333 -5.40 -8.65 4.22
C THR A 333 -5.81 -7.53 3.26
N ILE A 334 -5.62 -7.78 1.96
CA ILE A 334 -6.14 -6.89 0.91
C ILE A 334 -7.50 -7.41 0.46
N GLY A 335 -8.57 -6.90 1.08
CA GLY A 335 -9.95 -7.37 0.86
C GLY A 335 -10.78 -6.55 -0.15
N SER A 336 -10.29 -5.39 -0.59
CA SER A 336 -10.94 -4.55 -1.60
C SER A 336 -9.95 -4.22 -2.72
N VAL A 337 -9.91 -5.07 -3.74
CA VAL A 337 -8.99 -4.93 -4.88
C VAL A 337 -9.60 -4.02 -5.94
N VAL A 338 -8.92 -2.91 -6.23
CA VAL A 338 -9.30 -1.90 -7.23
C VAL A 338 -8.87 -2.33 -8.64
N GLY A 339 -7.75 -3.05 -8.75
CA GLY A 339 -7.33 -3.69 -9.99
C GLY A 339 -6.07 -4.54 -9.86
N ILE A 340 -5.84 -5.37 -10.86
CA ILE A 340 -4.64 -6.23 -10.99
C ILE A 340 -4.11 -6.11 -12.42
N LYS A 341 -2.79 -5.94 -12.56
CA LYS A 341 -2.04 -6.01 -13.80
C LYS A 341 -1.05 -7.17 -13.75
N LYS A 342 -0.85 -7.88 -14.86
CA LYS A 342 0.24 -8.84 -15.01
C LYS A 342 1.56 -8.09 -15.27
N ILE A 343 2.65 -8.55 -14.67
CA ILE A 343 4.00 -7.97 -14.84
C ILE A 343 5.01 -9.07 -15.21
N PRO A 344 6.15 -8.73 -15.83
CA PRO A 344 7.27 -9.66 -15.95
C PRO A 344 7.80 -10.07 -14.57
N ASP A 345 8.56 -11.17 -14.55
CA ASP A 345 9.35 -11.57 -13.39
C ASP A 345 10.35 -10.44 -13.03
N PHE A 346 10.37 -10.06 -11.74
CA PHE A 346 11.28 -9.04 -11.21
C PHE A 346 12.40 -9.64 -10.35
N THR A 347 12.47 -10.96 -10.22
CA THR A 347 13.53 -11.65 -9.50
C THR A 347 14.83 -11.62 -10.30
N ILE A 348 15.94 -11.45 -9.60
CA ILE A 348 17.27 -11.56 -10.18
C ILE A 348 17.77 -12.96 -9.84
N SER A 349 17.91 -13.81 -10.85
CA SER A 349 18.50 -15.15 -10.68
C SER A 349 19.91 -15.02 -10.10
N ARG A 350 20.16 -15.58 -8.91
CA ARG A 350 21.51 -15.62 -8.34
C ARG A 350 22.43 -16.36 -9.31
N ARG A 351 23.45 -15.67 -9.80
CA ARG A 351 24.55 -16.29 -10.55
C ARG A 351 25.65 -16.70 -9.58
N ASP A 352 26.29 -17.81 -9.89
CA ASP A 352 27.57 -18.17 -9.30
C ASP A 352 28.65 -17.87 -10.34
N ASP A 353 29.31 -16.73 -10.18
CA ASP A 353 30.39 -16.28 -11.07
C ASP A 353 31.78 -16.73 -10.57
N ALA A 354 31.86 -17.64 -9.59
CA ALA A 354 33.12 -18.19 -9.10
C ALA A 354 33.81 -19.07 -10.17
N PRO A 355 35.16 -19.04 -10.25
CA PRO A 355 35.93 -19.83 -11.22
C PRO A 355 35.95 -21.35 -10.90
N VAL A 356 35.70 -21.72 -9.64
CA VAL A 356 35.50 -23.10 -9.20
C VAL A 356 34.12 -23.20 -8.59
N LYS A 357 33.27 -24.08 -9.13
CA LYS A 357 31.89 -24.24 -8.65
C LYS A 357 31.84 -24.96 -7.31
N ARG A 358 30.97 -24.48 -6.42
CA ARG A 358 30.73 -25.15 -5.14
C ARG A 358 29.91 -26.42 -5.35
N VAL A 359 30.33 -27.51 -4.71
CA VAL A 359 29.53 -28.72 -4.55
C VAL A 359 28.65 -28.55 -3.31
N GLU A 360 27.35 -28.85 -3.44
CA GLU A 360 26.45 -29.05 -2.29
C GLU A 360 26.70 -30.45 -1.72
N LEU A 361 26.77 -30.57 -0.39
CA LEU A 361 26.95 -31.83 0.36
C LEU A 361 25.72 -32.12 1.22
#